data_AF-A0A2D8XDE3-F1
#
_entry.id   AF-A0A2D8XDE3-F1
#
_cell.length_a   1.000
_cell.length_b   1.000
_cell.length_c   1.000
_cell.angle_alpha   90.00
_cell.angle_beta   90.00
_cell.angle_gamma   90.00
#
_symmetry.space_group_name_H-M   'P 1'
#
loop_
_entity.id
_entity.type
_entity.pdbx_description
1 polymer ?
#
loop_
_entity_poly.entity_id
_entity_poly.type
_entity_poly.pdbx_seq_one_letter_code
_entity_poly.pdbx_strand_id
1 'polypeptide(L)'
;MLWQLKRLSDGKPLNEPGDLPEDWGPIFGLHGVIDKLGDLSWLGPSYSDMGWVEVEGELPPMPEEATPSELLWEEAKAELRNTDWLMLLDAPITVEKRTEWKEYRKKLRAIREQKGFPDNVVWPSEPK
;
A
#
# COMPACT_ATOMS: atom_id res chain seq x y z
N MET A 1 8.72 -23.00 -1.98
CA MET A 1 7.67 -23.66 -2.77
C MET A 1 6.60 -22.61 -2.96
N LEU A 2 6.32 -22.19 -4.19
CA LEU A 2 5.34 -21.14 -4.44
C LEU A 2 3.98 -21.75 -4.71
N TRP A 3 2.96 -21.03 -4.29
CA TRP A 3 1.59 -21.40 -4.50
C TRP A 3 0.91 -20.33 -5.34
N GLN A 4 0.13 -20.79 -6.31
CA GLN A 4 -0.65 -19.92 -7.16
C GLN A 4 -2.09 -20.41 -7.21
N LEU A 5 -3.02 -19.51 -6.93
CA LEU A 5 -4.43 -19.74 -7.11
C LEU A 5 -4.76 -19.73 -8.60
N LYS A 6 -5.32 -20.84 -9.07
CA LYS A 6 -5.73 -21.03 -10.45
C LYS A 6 -7.19 -21.42 -10.52
N ARG A 7 -7.79 -21.13 -11.67
CA ARG A 7 -9.06 -21.73 -12.03
C ARG A 7 -8.86 -23.18 -12.45
N LEU A 8 -9.69 -24.08 -11.95
CA LEU A 8 -9.57 -25.52 -12.25
C LEU A 8 -10.05 -25.85 -13.66
N SER A 9 -11.04 -25.12 -14.18
CA SER A 9 -11.61 -25.35 -15.52
C SER A 9 -10.70 -24.98 -16.68
N ASP A 10 -9.94 -23.89 -16.58
CA ASP A 10 -9.11 -23.35 -17.68
C ASP A 10 -7.62 -23.20 -17.31
N GLY A 11 -7.24 -23.49 -16.06
CA GLY A 11 -5.87 -23.36 -15.57
C GLY A 11 -5.38 -21.91 -15.47
N LYS A 12 -6.26 -20.91 -15.63
CA LYS A 12 -5.88 -19.51 -15.66
C LYS A 12 -5.42 -19.05 -14.27
N PRO A 13 -4.28 -18.36 -14.14
CA PRO A 13 -3.84 -17.80 -12.87
C PRO A 13 -4.78 -16.67 -12.43
N LEU A 14 -5.20 -16.72 -11.16
CA LEU A 14 -6.02 -15.70 -10.51
C LEU A 14 -5.18 -14.73 -9.67
N ASN A 15 -3.98 -15.13 -9.28
CA ASN A 15 -3.01 -14.31 -8.58
C ASN A 15 -1.57 -14.57 -9.06
N GLU A 16 -0.64 -13.79 -8.55
CA GLU A 16 0.79 -14.05 -8.71
C GLU A 16 1.25 -15.18 -7.79
N PRO A 17 2.24 -15.99 -8.20
CA PRO A 17 2.85 -16.99 -7.33
C PRO A 17 3.42 -16.37 -6.06
N GLY A 18 3.17 -16.96 -4.90
CA GLY A 18 3.67 -16.45 -3.62
C GLY A 18 3.78 -17.55 -2.57
N ASP A 19 4.29 -17.20 -1.39
CA ASP A 19 4.19 -18.10 -0.24
C ASP A 19 2.73 -18.20 0.23
N LEU A 20 2.36 -19.36 0.76
CA LEU A 20 1.07 -19.47 1.46
C LEU A 20 1.12 -18.56 2.70
N PRO A 21 0.07 -17.75 2.96
CA PRO A 21 0.11 -16.86 4.11
C PRO A 21 0.24 -17.65 5.43
N GLU A 22 1.08 -17.16 6.34
CA GLU A 22 1.46 -17.88 7.57
C GLU A 22 0.28 -18.09 8.54
N ASP A 23 -0.74 -17.21 8.49
CA ASP A 23 -1.90 -17.20 9.40
C ASP A 23 -3.01 -18.22 9.04
N TRP A 24 -2.72 -19.22 8.20
CA TRP A 24 -3.70 -20.23 7.79
C TRP A 24 -3.88 -21.34 8.84
N GLY A 25 -2.93 -21.48 9.78
CA GLY A 25 -2.96 -22.45 10.88
C GLY A 25 -4.22 -22.34 11.78
N PRO A 26 -4.57 -21.14 12.27
CA PRO A 26 -5.78 -20.91 13.06
C PRO A 26 -7.10 -21.07 12.29
N ILE A 27 -7.11 -20.78 10.98
CA ILE A 27 -8.33 -20.81 10.16
C ILE A 27 -8.70 -22.26 9.79
N PHE A 28 -7.70 -23.11 9.57
CA PHE A 28 -7.92 -24.41 8.95
C PHE A 28 -7.49 -25.63 9.80
N GLY A 29 -6.80 -25.42 10.92
CA GLY A 29 -6.37 -26.49 11.82
C GLY A 29 -5.18 -27.30 11.25
N LEU A 30 -4.14 -27.48 12.07
CA LEU A 30 -2.90 -28.16 11.67
C LEU A 30 -3.13 -29.62 11.20
N HIS A 31 -2.51 -29.94 10.06
CA HIS A 31 -2.46 -31.23 9.34
C HIS A 31 -3.73 -31.66 8.57
N GLY A 32 -3.66 -31.59 7.23
CA GLY A 32 -4.69 -32.06 6.28
C GLY A 32 -5.27 -30.98 5.36
N VAL A 33 -4.88 -29.72 5.55
CA VAL A 33 -5.37 -28.57 4.77
C VAL A 33 -4.62 -28.43 3.45
N ILE A 34 -3.29 -28.64 3.44
CA ILE A 34 -2.44 -28.55 2.25
C ILE A 34 -2.98 -29.47 1.14
N ASP A 35 -3.42 -30.68 1.51
CA ASP A 35 -3.99 -31.66 0.57
C ASP A 35 -5.33 -31.21 -0.04
N LYS A 36 -6.04 -30.29 0.63
CA LYS A 36 -7.32 -29.72 0.19
C LYS A 36 -7.17 -28.38 -0.50
N LEU A 37 -5.97 -27.78 -0.51
CA LEU A 37 -5.76 -26.49 -1.15
C LEU A 37 -5.93 -26.58 -2.67
N GLY A 38 -5.69 -27.76 -3.26
CA GLY A 38 -5.89 -28.02 -4.69
C GLY A 38 -7.35 -27.96 -5.17
N ASP A 39 -8.33 -28.07 -4.26
CA ASP A 39 -9.76 -27.93 -4.58
C ASP A 39 -10.47 -27.16 -3.46
N LEU A 40 -10.86 -25.91 -3.76
CA LEU A 40 -11.52 -25.03 -2.80
C LEU A 40 -13.06 -25.15 -2.80
N SER A 41 -13.64 -26.14 -3.50
CA SER A 41 -15.10 -26.33 -3.56
C SER A 41 -15.79 -26.46 -2.20
N TRP A 42 -15.07 -26.93 -1.19
CA TRP A 42 -15.55 -27.05 0.19
C TRP A 42 -15.76 -25.69 0.89
N LEU A 43 -15.18 -24.59 0.39
CA LEU A 43 -15.45 -23.22 0.86
C LEU A 43 -16.78 -22.66 0.33
N GLY A 44 -17.45 -23.39 -0.56
CA GLY A 44 -18.76 -23.06 -1.10
C GLY A 44 -18.76 -22.80 -2.61
N PRO A 45 -19.94 -22.53 -3.20
CA PRO A 45 -20.12 -22.50 -4.65
C PRO A 45 -19.21 -21.50 -5.38
N SER A 46 -18.86 -20.40 -4.72
CA SER A 46 -17.99 -19.35 -5.28
C SER A 46 -16.54 -19.78 -5.51
N TYR A 47 -16.09 -20.84 -4.83
CA TYR A 47 -14.72 -21.35 -4.88
C TYR A 47 -14.63 -22.71 -5.58
N SER A 48 -15.74 -23.20 -6.13
CA SER A 48 -15.84 -24.53 -6.76
C SER A 48 -14.98 -24.71 -8.02
N ASP A 49 -14.57 -23.61 -8.64
CA ASP A 49 -13.68 -23.60 -9.80
C ASP A 49 -12.27 -23.08 -9.43
N MET A 50 -11.88 -23.09 -8.15
CA MET A 50 -10.62 -22.52 -7.68
C MET A 50 -9.79 -23.55 -6.92
N GLY A 51 -8.48 -23.50 -7.11
CA GLY A 51 -7.52 -24.35 -6.40
C GLY A 51 -6.13 -23.72 -6.37
N TRP A 52 -5.42 -23.91 -5.26
CA TRP A 52 -4.02 -23.56 -5.15
C TRP A 52 -3.16 -24.69 -5.73
N VAL A 53 -2.26 -24.31 -6.62
CA VAL A 53 -1.34 -25.22 -7.29
C VAL A 53 0.08 -24.81 -6.93
N GLU A 54 0.90 -25.80 -6.57
CA GLU A 54 2.33 -25.59 -6.39
C GLU A 54 2.98 -25.29 -7.74
N VAL A 55 3.72 -24.18 -7.81
CA VAL A 55 4.43 -23.75 -9.02
C VAL A 55 5.91 -23.56 -8.70
N GLU A 56 6.77 -24.04 -9.59
CA GLU A 56 8.19 -23.72 -9.55
C GLU A 56 8.40 -22.30 -10.11
N GLY A 57 8.99 -21.42 -9.30
CA GLY A 57 9.27 -20.04 -9.68
C GLY A 57 10.04 -19.31 -8.59
N GLU A 58 10.55 -18.13 -8.93
CA GLU A 58 11.06 -17.17 -7.96
C GLU A 58 9.88 -16.33 -7.46
N LEU A 59 9.87 -15.98 -6.17
CA LEU A 59 8.90 -15.04 -5.64
C LEU A 59 8.97 -13.78 -6.51
N PRO A 60 7.82 -13.25 -7.00
CA PRO A 60 7.83 -11.89 -7.50
C PRO A 60 8.44 -11.03 -6.39
N PRO A 61 9.26 -10.01 -6.73
CA PRO A 61 9.75 -9.11 -5.72
C PRO A 61 8.52 -8.62 -4.94
N MET A 62 8.53 -8.84 -3.62
CA MET A 62 7.53 -8.31 -2.72
C MET A 62 7.33 -6.83 -3.09
N PRO A 63 6.10 -6.27 -3.07
CA PRO A 63 5.93 -4.83 -3.28
C PRO A 63 6.96 -4.14 -2.39
N GLU A 64 7.94 -3.47 -2.99
CA GLU A 64 9.06 -2.90 -2.26
C GLU A 64 8.45 -2.05 -1.14
N GLU A 65 8.76 -2.41 0.10
CA GLU A 65 8.30 -1.63 1.24
C GLU A 65 8.69 -0.18 0.97
N ALA A 66 7.71 0.73 1.01
CA ALA A 66 7.94 2.13 0.69
C ALA A 66 9.10 2.62 1.55
N THR A 67 10.13 3.17 0.89
CA THR A 67 11.32 3.64 1.58
C THR A 67 10.94 4.73 2.60
N PRO A 68 11.72 4.93 3.69
CA PRO A 68 11.47 6.03 4.63
C PRO A 68 11.33 7.40 3.93
N SER A 69 12.10 7.60 2.85
CA SER A 69 11.99 8.78 1.97
C SER A 69 10.61 8.91 1.33
N GLU A 70 10.06 7.82 0.78
CA GLU A 70 8.75 7.84 0.14
C GLU A 70 7.63 8.08 1.14
N LEU A 71 7.70 7.44 2.32
CA LEU A 71 6.72 7.66 3.40
C LEU A 71 6.66 9.13 3.84
N LEU A 72 7.82 9.75 4.07
CA LEU A 72 7.90 11.17 4.43
C LEU A 72 7.39 12.08 3.30
N TRP A 73 7.61 11.69 2.06
CA TRP A 73 7.08 12.45 0.92
C TRP A 73 5.57 12.30 0.76
N GLU A 74 5.01 11.11 1.03
CA GLU A 74 3.56 10.91 1.09
C GLU A 74 2.91 11.78 2.17
N GLU A 75 3.54 11.90 3.33
CA GLU A 75 3.09 12.78 4.41
C GLU A 75 3.08 14.26 3.97
N ALA A 76 4.16 14.74 3.35
CA ALA A 76 4.20 16.11 2.81
C ALA A 76 3.14 16.35 1.74
N LYS A 77 2.87 15.34 0.88
CA LYS A 77 1.77 15.40 -0.10
C LYS A 77 0.40 15.41 0.57
N ALA A 78 0.21 14.71 1.68
CA ALA A 78 -1.03 14.72 2.45
C ALA A 78 -1.33 16.13 2.98
N GLU A 79 -0.34 16.77 3.60
CA GLU A 79 -0.45 18.16 4.07
C GLU A 79 -0.76 19.15 2.93
N LEU A 80 -0.13 18.96 1.78
CA LEU A 80 -0.41 19.75 0.58
C LEU A 80 -1.82 19.53 0.02
N ARG A 81 -2.44 18.36 0.19
CA ARG A 81 -3.83 18.14 -0.20
C ARG A 81 -4.79 18.76 0.81
N ASN A 82 -4.54 18.55 2.10
CA ASN A 82 -5.39 19.06 3.20
C ASN A 82 -5.52 20.58 3.18
N THR A 83 -4.46 21.27 2.76
CA THR A 83 -4.40 22.73 2.72
C THR A 83 -4.61 23.31 1.32
N ASP A 84 -5.05 22.50 0.33
CA ASP A 84 -5.19 22.97 -1.05
C ASP A 84 -6.34 23.96 -1.23
N TRP A 85 -7.46 23.75 -0.53
CA TRP A 85 -8.64 24.62 -0.59
C TRP A 85 -8.33 26.07 -0.22
N LEU A 86 -7.34 26.31 0.65
CA LEU A 86 -6.89 27.65 1.04
C LEU A 86 -6.28 28.45 -0.12
N MET A 87 -5.85 27.77 -1.19
CA MET A 87 -5.27 28.41 -2.36
C MET A 87 -6.33 28.91 -3.35
N LEU A 88 -7.59 28.49 -3.21
CA LEU A 88 -8.71 28.92 -4.05
C LEU A 88 -9.04 30.39 -3.80
N LEU A 89 -9.37 31.15 -4.86
CA LEU A 89 -9.58 32.59 -4.79
C LEU A 89 -10.74 32.99 -3.85
N ASP A 90 -11.74 32.13 -3.73
CA ASP A 90 -12.95 32.27 -2.91
C ASP A 90 -12.80 31.72 -1.48
N ALA A 91 -11.63 31.17 -1.12
CA ALA A 91 -11.37 30.71 0.24
C ALA A 91 -11.58 31.86 1.26
N PRO A 92 -12.32 31.63 2.37
CA PRO A 92 -12.65 32.65 3.37
C PRO A 92 -11.46 32.99 4.29
N ILE A 93 -10.34 33.44 3.71
CA ILE A 93 -9.12 33.84 4.41
C ILE A 93 -8.62 35.19 3.91
N THR A 94 -7.91 35.92 4.76
CA THR A 94 -7.30 37.21 4.35
C THR A 94 -6.12 36.99 3.40
N VAL A 95 -5.70 38.06 2.73
CA VAL A 95 -4.56 38.02 1.79
C VAL A 95 -3.25 37.76 2.54
N GLU A 96 -3.10 38.32 3.72
CA GLU A 96 -1.95 38.10 4.61
C GLU A 96 -1.87 36.62 4.99
N LYS A 97 -3.00 36.06 5.44
CA LYS A 97 -3.06 34.64 5.84
C LYS A 97 -2.76 33.70 4.68
N ARG A 98 -3.27 34.01 3.49
CA ARG A 98 -2.96 33.26 2.26
C ARG A 98 -1.47 33.27 1.95
N THR A 99 -0.76 34.36 2.27
CA THR A 99 0.68 34.48 2.04
C THR A 99 1.46 33.57 2.98
N GLU A 100 1.10 33.52 4.27
CA GLU A 100 1.67 32.57 5.24
C GLU A 100 1.47 31.10 4.79
N TRP A 101 0.27 30.77 4.32
CA TRP A 101 -0.02 29.43 3.79
C TRP A 101 0.77 29.09 2.53
N LYS A 102 1.03 30.07 1.65
CA LYS A 102 1.91 29.87 0.49
C LYS A 102 3.34 29.56 0.92
N GLU A 103 3.85 30.25 1.93
CA GLU A 103 5.19 29.98 2.48
C GLU A 103 5.27 28.60 3.15
N TYR A 104 4.27 28.24 3.96
CA TYR A 104 4.14 26.90 4.54
C TYR A 104 4.17 25.82 3.45
N ARG A 105 3.32 25.92 2.43
CA ARG A 105 3.25 24.97 1.31
C ARG A 105 4.53 24.95 0.47
N LYS A 106 5.26 26.07 0.37
CA LYS A 106 6.58 26.11 -0.29
C LYS A 106 7.61 25.28 0.50
N LYS A 107 7.64 25.41 1.83
CA LYS A 107 8.54 24.64 2.69
C LYS A 107 8.22 23.14 2.65
N LEU A 108 6.95 22.75 2.62
CA LEU A 108 6.54 21.35 2.45
C LEU A 108 7.07 20.74 1.15
N ARG A 109 6.98 21.47 0.02
CA ARG A 109 7.53 20.99 -1.27
C ARG A 109 9.04 20.83 -1.25
N ALA A 110 9.74 21.63 -0.45
CA ALA A 110 11.20 21.59 -0.32
C ALA A 110 11.71 20.58 0.73
N ILE A 111 10.84 19.75 1.33
CA ILE A 111 11.25 18.78 2.38
C ILE A 111 12.35 17.82 1.90
N ARG A 112 12.24 17.32 0.66
CA ARG A 112 13.24 16.39 0.07
C ARG A 112 14.58 17.06 -0.25
N GLU A 113 14.62 18.39 -0.25
CA GLU A 113 15.83 19.18 -0.51
C GLU A 113 16.61 19.49 0.78
N GLN A 114 16.08 19.11 1.94
CA GLN A 114 16.74 19.32 3.22
C GLN A 114 17.99 18.44 3.35
N LYS A 115 19.08 19.02 3.89
CA LYS A 115 20.37 18.32 4.08
C LYS A 115 20.27 17.06 4.95
N GLY A 116 19.25 16.95 5.81
CA GLY A 116 19.04 15.81 6.71
C GLY A 116 18.03 14.78 6.19
N PHE A 117 17.41 14.98 5.03
CA PHE A 117 16.41 14.05 4.52
C PHE A 117 17.05 12.73 4.06
N PRO A 118 16.46 11.55 4.39
CA PRO A 118 15.20 11.34 5.12
C PRO A 118 15.34 11.23 6.66
N ASP A 119 16.57 11.15 7.19
CA ASP A 119 16.81 10.77 8.61
C ASP A 119 16.47 11.87 9.64
N ASN A 120 16.55 13.14 9.24
CA ASN A 120 16.33 14.31 10.09
C ASN A 120 15.62 15.42 9.30
N VAL A 121 14.29 15.37 9.29
CA VAL A 121 13.41 16.31 8.61
C VAL A 121 12.87 17.37 9.55
N VAL A 122 13.02 18.63 9.17
CA VAL A 122 12.43 19.78 9.87
C VAL A 122 11.12 20.17 9.18
N TRP A 123 10.00 19.94 9.87
CA TRP A 123 8.67 20.29 9.35
C TRP A 123 8.34 21.77 9.57
N PRO A 124 7.73 22.45 8.59
CA PRO A 124 7.25 23.81 8.78
C PRO A 124 6.08 23.82 9.78
N SER A 125 6.00 24.86 10.61
CA SER A 125 4.84 25.04 11.51
C SER A 125 3.63 25.54 10.74
N GLU A 126 2.48 24.93 11.00
CA GLU A 126 1.20 25.32 10.40
C GLU A 126 0.82 26.75 10.83
N PRO A 127 0.39 27.62 9.89
CA PRO A 127 -0.13 28.94 10.22
C PRO A 127 -1.47 28.88 10.97
N LYS A 128 -1.67 29.75 11.97
CA LYS A 128 -2.93 29.88 12.77
C LYS A 128 -4.06 30.68 12.14
#